data_AF-A0A7Y9I0Q5-F1
#
_entry.id   AF-A0A7Y9I0Q5-F1
#
_cell.length_a   1.000
_cell.length_b   1.000
_cell.length_c   1.000
_cell.angle_alpha   90.00
_cell.angle_beta   90.00
_cell.angle_gamma   90.00
#
_symmetry.space_group_name_H-M   'P 1'
#
loop_
_entity.id
_entity.type
_entity.pdbx_description
1 polymer ?
#
loop_
_entity_poly.entity_id
_entity_poly.type
_entity_poly.pdbx_seq_one_letter_code
_entity_poly.pdbx_strand_id
1 'polypeptide(L)' 'MEEPLKGNTEERSEFKNLKHDVRNQLSAIQLAIEQLRYEISSDSADGIFYLDTIAASCVVIETLLKDKN' A
#
# COMPACT_ATOMS: atom_id res chain seq x y z
N MET A 1 -23.61 37.47 -0.89
CA MET A 1 -23.88 36.04 -1.07
C MET A 1 -22.50 35.40 -1.14
N GLU A 2 -21.98 34.90 -0.03
CA GLU A 2 -20.64 34.31 0.00
C GLU A 2 -20.72 32.93 -0.68
N GLU A 3 -19.98 32.75 -1.77
CA GLU A 3 -19.86 31.46 -2.45
C GLU A 3 -19.19 30.44 -1.51
N PRO A 4 -19.69 29.19 -1.45
CA PRO A 4 -19.07 28.19 -0.60
C PRO A 4 -17.70 27.78 -1.15
N LEU A 5 -16.72 27.74 -0.24
CA LEU A 5 -15.34 27.29 -0.40
C LEU A 5 -15.21 26.03 -1.29
N LYS A 6 -14.89 26.23 -2.57
CA LYS A 6 -14.71 25.16 -3.56
C LYS A 6 -13.46 24.28 -3.28
N GLY A 7 -12.48 24.80 -2.54
CA GLY A 7 -11.18 24.14 -2.31
C GLY A 7 -11.22 22.87 -1.44
N ASN A 8 -12.19 22.73 -0.52
CA ASN A 8 -12.17 21.60 0.44
C ASN A 8 -12.64 20.26 -0.14
N THR A 9 -13.35 20.29 -1.28
CA THR A 9 -14.00 19.09 -1.84
C THR A 9 -13.08 18.37 -2.84
N GLU A 10 -12.29 19.14 -3.59
CA GLU A 10 -11.35 18.64 -4.60
C GLU A 10 -10.13 17.97 -3.94
N GLU A 11 -9.48 18.62 -2.95
CA GLU A 11 -8.36 18.02 -2.21
C GLU A 11 -8.75 16.70 -1.50
N ARG A 12 -9.96 16.64 -0.92
CA ARG A 12 -10.46 15.41 -0.28
C ARG A 12 -10.71 14.29 -1.29
N SER A 13 -11.04 14.64 -2.54
CA SER A 13 -11.19 13.70 -3.64
C SER A 13 -9.83 13.19 -4.12
N GLU A 14 -8.85 14.08 -4.29
CA GLU A 14 -7.49 13.72 -4.68
C GLU A 14 -6.82 12.80 -3.65
N PHE A 15 -6.98 13.10 -2.35
CA PHE A 15 -6.45 12.24 -1.29
C PHE A 15 -7.11 10.85 -1.27
N LYS A 16 -8.42 10.76 -1.56
CA LYS A 16 -9.10 9.47 -1.71
C LYS A 16 -8.60 8.68 -2.91
N ASN A 17 -8.36 9.34 -4.03
CA ASN A 17 -7.81 8.71 -5.23
C ASN A 17 -6.39 8.21 -4.98
N LEU A 18 -5.53 9.04 -4.37
CA LEU A 18 -4.19 8.62 -3.95
C LEU A 18 -4.24 7.40 -3.02
N LYS A 19 -5.16 7.39 -2.04
CA LYS A 19 -5.36 6.26 -1.13
C LYS A 19 -5.76 4.98 -1.86
N HIS A 20 -6.59 5.09 -2.88
CA HIS A 20 -6.96 3.98 -3.75
C HIS A 20 -5.75 3.46 -4.53
N ASP A 21 -5.00 4.36 -5.15
CA ASP A 21 -3.85 3.98 -5.99
C ASP A 21 -2.74 3.34 -5.19
N VAL A 22 -2.44 3.85 -3.98
CA VAL A 22 -1.48 3.22 -3.06
C VAL A 22 -1.95 1.81 -2.67
N ARG A 23 -3.24 1.61 -2.38
CA ARG A 23 -3.77 0.27 -2.10
C ARG A 23 -3.61 -0.68 -3.29
N ASN A 24 -3.86 -0.19 -4.50
CA ASN A 24 -3.67 -1.00 -5.70
C ASN A 24 -2.20 -1.43 -5.87
N GLN A 25 -1.24 -0.53 -5.58
CA GLN A 25 0.19 -0.88 -5.59
C GLN A 25 0.55 -1.88 -4.50
N LEU A 26 -0.01 -1.74 -3.30
CA LEU A 26 0.22 -2.71 -2.22
C LEU A 26 -0.28 -4.11 -2.60
N SER A 27 -1.46 -4.22 -3.23
CA SER A 27 -1.97 -5.49 -3.75
C SER A 27 -1.04 -6.10 -4.80
N ALA A 28 -0.49 -5.28 -5.71
CA ALA A 28 0.45 -5.75 -6.72
C ALA A 28 1.77 -6.25 -6.10
N ILE A 29 2.30 -5.53 -5.10
CA ILE A 29 3.52 -5.93 -4.38
C ILE A 29 3.30 -7.24 -3.61
N GLN A 30 2.19 -7.36 -2.89
CA GLN A 30 1.84 -8.59 -2.16
C GLN A 30 1.73 -9.79 -3.12
N LEU A 31 1.08 -9.62 -4.27
CA LEU A 31 1.01 -10.68 -5.29
C LEU A 31 2.41 -11.08 -5.78
N ALA A 32 3.28 -10.11 -6.06
CA ALA A 32 4.65 -10.38 -6.49
C ALA A 32 5.46 -11.14 -5.43
N ILE A 33 5.32 -10.78 -4.15
CA ILE A 33 5.94 -11.49 -3.03
C ILE A 33 5.48 -12.95 -3.02
N GLU A 34 4.17 -13.20 -3.14
CA GLU A 34 3.64 -14.57 -3.14
C GLU A 34 4.15 -15.39 -4.31
N GLN A 35 4.28 -14.81 -5.52
CA GLN A 35 4.90 -15.52 -6.65
C GLN A 35 6.39 -15.80 -6.40
N LEU A 36 7.15 -14.81 -5.89
CA LEU A 36 8.57 -14.96 -5.60
C LEU A 36 8.85 -16.02 -4.52
N ARG A 37 7.94 -16.24 -3.57
CA ARG A 37 8.08 -17.32 -2.58
C ARG A 37 8.17 -18.71 -3.22
N TYR A 38 7.59 -18.92 -4.40
CA TYR A 38 7.70 -20.18 -5.14
C TYR A 38 8.96 -20.25 -6.02
N GLU A 39 9.53 -19.11 -6.41
CA GLU A 39 10.71 -19.04 -7.27
C GLU A 39 12.03 -19.10 -6.47
N ILE A 40 12.03 -18.55 -5.26
CA ILE A 40 13.21 -18.55 -4.39
C ILE A 40 13.40 -19.95 -3.79
N SER A 41 14.65 -20.45 -3.84
CA SER A 41 15.01 -21.70 -3.18
C SER A 41 14.75 -21.64 -1.68
N SER A 42 14.15 -22.69 -1.12
CA SER A 42 13.80 -22.79 0.30
C SER A 42 14.98 -22.61 1.25
N ASP A 43 16.19 -22.81 0.76
CA ASP A 43 17.44 -22.73 1.54
C ASP A 43 18.03 -21.31 1.54
N SER A 44 17.42 -20.38 0.79
CA SER A 44 17.82 -18.97 0.76
C SER A 44 17.22 -18.21 1.94
N ALA A 45 17.83 -18.37 3.11
CA ALA A 45 17.41 -17.71 4.34
C ALA A 45 17.31 -16.17 4.19
N ASP A 46 18.28 -15.56 3.51
CA ASP A 46 18.28 -14.12 3.26
C ASP A 46 17.14 -13.70 2.33
N GLY A 47 16.86 -14.49 1.29
CA GLY A 47 15.77 -14.23 0.35
C GLY A 47 14.41 -14.26 1.03
N ILE A 48 14.17 -15.27 1.87
CA ILE A 48 12.94 -15.39 2.67
C ILE A 48 12.83 -14.21 3.64
N PHE A 49 13.92 -13.87 4.34
CA PHE A 49 13.95 -12.74 5.27
C PHE A 49 13.58 -11.41 4.60
N TYR A 50 14.11 -11.14 3.40
CA TYR A 50 13.77 -9.91 2.66
C TYR A 50 12.30 -9.90 2.23
N LEU A 51 11.77 -11.01 1.72
CA LEU A 51 10.35 -11.10 1.36
C LEU A 51 9.43 -10.85 2.56
N ASP A 52 9.75 -11.43 3.72
CA ASP A 52 8.98 -11.22 4.95
C ASP A 52 9.06 -9.77 5.44
N THR A 53 10.23 -9.14 5.33
CA THR A 53 10.43 -7.73 5.69
C THR A 53 9.59 -6.79 4.82
N ILE A 54 9.55 -7.04 3.50
CA ILE A 54 8.74 -6.27 2.57
C ILE A 54 7.25 -6.49 2.87
N ALA A 55 6.82 -7.75 3.07
CA ALA A 55 5.44 -8.08 3.38
C ALA A 55 4.96 -7.39 4.67
N ALA A 56 5.77 -7.42 5.73
CA ALA A 56 5.49 -6.72 6.98
C ALA A 56 5.35 -5.21 6.78
N SER A 57 6.20 -4.62 5.93
CA SER A 57 6.14 -3.20 5.60
C SER A 57 4.84 -2.84 4.87
N CYS A 58 4.38 -3.69 3.94
CA CYS A 58 3.08 -3.50 3.27
C CYS A 58 1.91 -3.47 4.27
N VAL A 59 1.91 -4.37 5.26
CA VAL A 59 0.89 -4.40 6.33
C VAL A 59 0.88 -3.12 7.15
N VAL A 60 2.06 -2.59 7.51
CA VAL A 60 2.17 -1.31 8.23
C VAL A 60 1.59 -0.16 7.40
N ILE A 61 1.92 -0.09 6.10
CA ILE A 61 1.38 0.94 5.21
C ILE A 61 -0.14 0.83 5.11
N GLU A 62 -0.70 -0.38 4.97
CA GLU A 62 -2.15 -0.58 4.97
C GLU A 62 -2.82 -0.05 6.24
N THR A 63 -2.23 -0.32 7.40
CA THR A 63 -2.73 0.17 8.70
C THR A 63 -2.71 1.69 8.76
N LEU A 64 -1.60 2.33 8.35
CA LEU A 64 -1.50 3.79 8.29
C LEU A 64 -2.56 4.42 7.35
N LEU A 65 -2.91 3.73 6.26
CA LEU A 65 -4.00 4.16 5.39
C LEU A 65 -5.38 3.96 6.04
N LYS A 66 -5.56 2.99 6.95
CA LYS A 66 -6.84 2.79 7.67
C LYS A 66 -7.04 3.81 8.79
N ASP A 67 -5.99 4.14 9.54
CA ASP A 67 -6.07 4.94 10.77
C ASP A 67 -6.22 6.46 10.55
N LYS A 68 -6.01 6.99 9.34
CA LYS A 68 -6.22 8.42 9.02
C LYS A 68 -7.66 8.76 8.60
N ASN A 69 -8.66 8.35 9.38
CA ASN A 69 -10.06 8.73 9.19
C ASN A 69 -10.58 9.61 10.31
#